data_AF-A0A2A6LBA5-F1
#
_entry.id   AF-A0A2A6LBA5-F1
#
_cell.length_a   1.000
_cell.length_b   1.000
_cell.length_c   1.000
_cell.angle_alpha   90.00
_cell.angle_beta   90.00
_cell.angle_gamma   90.00
#
_symmetry.space_group_name_H-M   'P 1'
#
loop_
_entity.id
_entity.type
_entity.pdbx_description
1 polymer ?
#
loop_
_entity_poly.entity_id
_entity_poly.type
_entity_poly.pdbx_seq_one_letter_code
_entity_poly.pdbx_strand_id
1 'polypeptide(L)'
;MVETMNSSGPNTTHQGRDPRDLDSEDQKARFCADIAAFADAAMNGDLTRRMNADYTDPNFRRSATMLNELMSSIGNNLADFNDAMAALAQGDLHRGMRDKHRGAFGPLQKNFNLAMATVRTVLGEQGAERFTNKASKFRRMLTAVGPDEVAGEIRASDDGTRPVPSPPHDLWLKLAEALNGSRR
;
A
#
# COMPACT_ATOMS: atom_id res chain seq x y z
N MET A 1 -61.04 -17.96 46.66
CA MET A 1 -61.20 -18.41 45.26
C MET A 1 -60.74 -17.24 44.38
N VAL A 2 -59.42 -17.14 44.15
CA VAL A 2 -58.72 -17.43 42.87
C VAL A 2 -58.92 -16.25 41.90
N GLU A 3 -57.94 -15.52 41.36
CA GLU A 3 -56.48 -15.58 41.30
C GLU A 3 -56.01 -14.16 40.92
N THR A 4 -54.95 -13.67 41.56
CA THR A 4 -54.21 -12.49 41.14
C THR A 4 -53.13 -12.88 40.14
N MET A 5 -52.89 -12.00 39.17
CA MET A 5 -51.63 -11.83 38.42
C MET A 5 -51.23 -12.97 37.47
N ASN A 6 -51.26 -12.67 36.17
CA ASN A 6 -50.11 -13.02 35.34
C ASN A 6 -49.86 -11.97 34.25
N SER A 7 -49.04 -10.97 34.61
CA SER A 7 -48.33 -10.14 33.66
C SER A 7 -47.13 -10.95 33.15
N SER A 8 -47.30 -11.63 32.02
CA SER A 8 -46.18 -12.23 31.27
C SER A 8 -45.36 -11.13 30.62
N GLY A 9 -44.43 -10.53 31.38
CA GLY A 9 -43.33 -9.76 30.81
C GLY A 9 -42.41 -10.69 30.00
N PRO A 10 -41.80 -10.22 28.90
CA PRO A 10 -40.83 -11.03 28.18
C PRO A 10 -39.65 -11.30 29.10
N ASN A 11 -39.43 -12.59 29.39
CA ASN A 11 -38.28 -13.10 30.11
C ASN A 11 -37.02 -12.71 29.32
N THR A 12 -36.40 -11.59 29.70
CA THR A 12 -35.09 -11.20 29.21
C THR A 12 -34.10 -12.09 29.92
N THR A 13 -33.81 -13.23 29.29
CA THR A 13 -32.66 -14.07 29.60
C THR A 13 -31.41 -13.21 29.40
N HIS A 14 -31.01 -12.48 30.44
CA HIS A 14 -29.66 -11.96 30.59
C HIS A 14 -28.75 -13.17 30.86
N GLN A 15 -28.50 -13.94 29.80
CA GLN A 15 -27.43 -14.92 29.79
C GLN A 15 -26.13 -14.12 29.87
N GLY A 16 -25.45 -14.19 31.02
CA GLY A 16 -24.16 -13.55 31.20
C GLY A 16 -23.24 -13.97 30.06
N ARG A 17 -22.78 -12.99 29.27
CA ARG A 17 -21.76 -13.24 28.26
C ARG A 17 -20.52 -13.80 28.95
N ASP A 18 -20.03 -14.94 28.50
CA ASP A 18 -18.75 -15.47 28.97
C ASP A 18 -17.69 -14.39 28.68
N PRO A 19 -16.84 -14.01 29.67
CA PRO A 19 -15.77 -13.05 29.44
C PRO A 19 -14.88 -13.37 28.23
N ARG A 20 -14.79 -14.65 27.85
CA ARG A 20 -14.06 -15.11 26.65
C ARG A 20 -14.74 -14.73 25.34
N ASP A 21 -16.07 -14.63 25.31
CA ASP A 21 -16.81 -14.23 24.12
C ASP A 21 -16.68 -12.71 23.86
N LEU A 22 -16.58 -11.91 24.93
CA LEU A 22 -16.33 -10.48 24.85
C LEU A 22 -14.95 -10.17 24.26
N ASP A 23 -13.91 -10.86 24.76
CA ASP A 23 -12.54 -10.71 24.26
C ASP A 23 -12.40 -11.13 22.78
N SER A 24 -13.13 -12.16 22.34
CA SER A 24 -13.11 -12.60 20.94
C SER A 24 -13.76 -11.57 20.00
N GLU A 25 -14.90 -11.00 20.38
CA GLU A 25 -15.58 -9.98 19.57
C GLU A 25 -14.81 -8.66 19.55
N ASP A 26 -14.18 -8.28 20.66
CA ASP A 26 -13.31 -7.09 20.72
C ASP A 26 -12.06 -7.28 19.84
N GLN A 27 -11.44 -8.47 19.86
CA GLN A 27 -10.31 -8.79 18.98
C GLN A 27 -10.68 -8.78 17.50
N LYS A 28 -11.85 -9.33 17.14
CA LYS A 28 -12.36 -9.28 15.76
C LYS A 28 -12.57 -7.85 15.28
N ALA A 29 -13.24 -7.03 16.08
CA ALA A 29 -13.51 -5.63 15.74
C ALA A 29 -12.21 -4.86 15.52
N ARG A 30 -11.23 -5.04 16.42
CA ARG A 30 -9.89 -4.45 16.28
C ARG A 30 -9.15 -4.94 15.03
N PHE A 31 -9.18 -6.24 14.75
CA PHE A 31 -8.54 -6.81 13.56
C PHE A 31 -9.13 -6.25 12.26
N CYS A 32 -10.47 -6.14 12.17
CA CYS A 32 -11.14 -5.54 11.02
C CYS A 32 -10.75 -4.06 10.85
N ALA A 33 -10.68 -3.29 11.93
CA ALA A 33 -10.25 -1.89 11.88
C ALA A 33 -8.79 -1.75 11.43
N ASP A 34 -7.89 -2.61 11.92
CA ASP A 34 -6.48 -2.64 11.53
C ASP A 34 -6.32 -2.97 10.04
N ILE A 35 -7.08 -3.94 9.51
CA ILE A 35 -7.09 -4.26 8.07
C ILE A 35 -7.57 -3.07 7.25
N ALA A 36 -8.66 -2.41 7.67
CA ALA A 36 -9.19 -1.27 6.93
C ALA A 36 -8.17 -0.14 6.84
N ALA A 37 -7.53 0.21 7.96
CA ALA A 37 -6.49 1.24 7.99
C ALA A 37 -5.22 0.82 7.22
N PHE A 38 -4.85 -0.46 7.26
CA PHE A 38 -3.73 -0.99 6.48
C PHE A 38 -4.00 -0.94 4.97
N ALA A 39 -5.21 -1.31 4.55
CA ALA A 39 -5.64 -1.26 3.16
C ALA A 39 -5.71 0.18 2.65
N ASP A 40 -6.27 1.10 3.44
CA ASP A 40 -6.32 2.52 3.10
C ASP A 40 -4.92 3.12 2.89
N ALA A 41 -3.98 2.84 3.80
CA ALA A 41 -2.59 3.26 3.65
C ALA A 41 -1.95 2.70 2.35
N ALA A 42 -2.16 1.40 2.08
CA ALA A 42 -1.64 0.77 0.87
C ALA A 42 -2.22 1.36 -0.42
N MET A 43 -3.52 1.67 -0.43
CA MET A 43 -4.19 2.34 -1.55
C MET A 43 -3.66 3.75 -1.78
N ASN A 44 -3.27 4.44 -0.71
CA ASN A 44 -2.61 5.75 -0.76
C ASN A 44 -1.09 5.68 -1.01
N GLY A 45 -0.54 4.48 -1.26
CA GLY A 45 0.87 4.27 -1.57
C GLY A 45 1.81 4.19 -0.36
N ASP A 46 1.29 4.25 0.87
CA ASP A 46 2.07 4.00 2.08
C ASP A 46 2.23 2.48 2.31
N LEU A 47 3.35 1.96 1.82
CA LEU A 47 3.76 0.56 2.00
C LEU A 47 4.58 0.35 3.29
N THR A 48 4.71 1.37 4.14
CA THR A 48 5.48 1.30 5.40
C THR A 48 4.60 0.97 6.60
N ARG A 49 3.29 1.24 6.52
CA ARG A 49 2.33 0.88 7.55
C ARG A 49 2.33 -0.63 7.83
N ARG A 50 2.22 -0.98 9.11
CA ARG A 50 2.15 -2.37 9.58
C ARG A 50 0.91 -2.57 10.44
N MET A 51 0.32 -3.75 10.33
CA MET A 51 -0.71 -4.21 11.26
C MET A 51 -0.08 -4.56 12.60
N ASN A 52 -0.79 -4.27 13.69
CA ASN A 52 -0.40 -4.75 15.01
C ASN A 52 -0.68 -6.27 15.06
N ALA A 53 0.30 -7.08 15.45
CA ALA A 53 0.15 -8.55 15.51
C ALA A 53 -0.09 -9.08 16.93
N ASP A 54 -0.34 -8.18 17.90
CA ASP A 54 -0.65 -8.52 19.29
C ASP A 54 -2.12 -8.91 19.45
N TYR A 55 -2.45 -10.08 18.91
CA TYR A 55 -3.73 -10.75 19.08
C TYR A 55 -3.54 -12.05 19.86
N THR A 56 -4.45 -12.30 20.80
CA THR A 56 -4.51 -13.55 21.55
C THR A 56 -4.96 -14.70 20.64
N ASP A 57 -5.84 -14.43 19.67
CA ASP A 57 -6.19 -15.38 18.62
C ASP A 57 -4.99 -15.64 17.69
N PRO A 58 -4.47 -16.89 17.61
CA PRO A 58 -3.36 -17.24 16.74
C PRO A 58 -3.62 -16.99 15.25
N ASN A 59 -4.86 -17.07 14.79
CA ASN A 59 -5.25 -16.85 13.40
C ASN A 59 -5.15 -15.39 12.99
N PHE A 60 -5.58 -14.47 13.87
CA PHE A 60 -5.46 -13.02 13.61
C PHE A 60 -4.00 -12.60 13.63
N ARG A 61 -3.23 -13.06 14.62
CA ARG A 61 -1.78 -12.81 14.67
C ARG A 61 -1.06 -13.33 13.42
N ARG A 62 -1.35 -14.55 12.99
CA ARG A 62 -0.76 -15.11 11.76
C ARG A 62 -1.12 -14.29 10.53
N SER A 63 -2.38 -13.88 10.41
CA SER A 63 -2.86 -13.07 9.28
C SER A 63 -2.18 -11.70 9.26
N ALA A 64 -2.09 -11.02 10.41
CA ALA A 64 -1.40 -9.74 10.53
C ALA A 64 0.08 -9.84 10.14
N THR A 65 0.78 -10.90 10.60
CA THR A 65 2.17 -11.15 10.22
C THR A 65 2.31 -11.39 8.72
N MET A 66 1.45 -12.22 8.11
CA MET A 66 1.50 -12.51 6.68
C MET A 66 1.25 -11.25 5.84
N LEU A 67 0.31 -10.40 6.23
CA LEU A 67 0.03 -9.13 5.55
C LEU A 67 1.21 -8.16 5.65
N ASN A 68 1.86 -8.09 6.82
CA ASN A 68 3.06 -7.30 7.01
C ASN A 68 4.24 -7.79 6.13
N GLU A 69 4.45 -9.11 6.05
CA GLU A 69 5.47 -9.72 5.21
C GLU A 69 5.22 -9.45 3.72
N LEU A 70 3.97 -9.62 3.27
CA LEU A 70 3.56 -9.31 1.90
C LEU A 70 3.85 -7.86 1.55
N MET A 71 3.45 -6.92 2.41
CA MET A 71 3.67 -5.50 2.19
C MET A 71 5.15 -5.14 2.19
N SER A 72 5.92 -5.72 3.10
CA SER A 72 7.38 -5.51 3.13
C SER A 72 8.04 -6.03 1.85
N SER A 73 7.59 -7.17 1.32
CA SER A 73 8.09 -7.70 0.06
C SER A 73 7.81 -6.74 -1.10
N ILE A 74 6.57 -6.24 -1.22
CA ILE A 74 6.19 -5.27 -2.26
C ILE A 74 7.01 -3.99 -2.12
N GLY A 75 7.08 -3.42 -0.90
CA GLY A 75 7.83 -2.21 -0.61
C GLY A 75 9.32 -2.34 -0.96
N ASN A 76 9.95 -3.46 -0.63
CA ASN A 76 11.35 -3.71 -0.97
C ASN A 76 11.58 -3.79 -2.49
N ASN A 77 10.70 -4.47 -3.24
CA ASN A 77 10.81 -4.55 -4.70
C ASN A 77 10.63 -3.17 -5.35
N LEU A 78 9.71 -2.34 -4.84
CA LEU A 78 9.50 -0.98 -5.33
C LEU A 78 10.68 -0.05 -4.96
N ALA A 79 11.26 -0.21 -3.77
CA ALA A 79 12.45 0.52 -3.36
C ALA A 79 13.65 0.25 -4.29
N ASP A 80 13.87 -1.01 -4.67
CA ASP A 80 14.93 -1.35 -5.64
C ASP A 80 14.73 -0.65 -7.00
N PHE A 81 13.48 -0.53 -7.46
CA PHE A 81 13.15 0.19 -8.69
C PHE A 81 13.38 1.69 -8.53
N ASN A 82 12.93 2.28 -7.42
CA ASN A 82 13.16 3.69 -7.11
C ASN A 82 14.65 4.03 -7.04
N ASP A 83 15.46 3.16 -6.45
CA ASP A 83 16.92 3.31 -6.41
C ASP A 83 17.55 3.32 -7.80
N ALA A 84 17.08 2.44 -8.70
CA ALA A 84 17.56 2.39 -10.07
C ALA A 84 17.12 3.63 -10.88
N MET A 85 15.87 4.07 -10.71
CA MET A 85 15.36 5.31 -11.29
C MET A 85 16.09 6.55 -10.76
N ALA A 86 16.40 6.59 -9.47
CA ALA A 86 17.16 7.67 -8.85
C ALA A 86 18.58 7.73 -9.40
N ALA A 87 19.22 6.58 -9.67
CA ALA A 87 20.53 6.52 -10.30
C ALA A 87 20.48 7.08 -11.73
N LEU A 88 19.49 6.66 -12.52
CA LEU A 88 19.25 7.19 -13.87
C LEU A 88 19.03 8.72 -13.84
N ALA A 89 18.21 9.23 -12.93
CA ALA A 89 17.97 10.67 -12.77
C ALA A 89 19.26 11.45 -12.40
N GLN A 90 20.21 10.79 -11.75
CA GLN A 90 21.54 11.34 -11.45
C GLN A 90 22.53 11.22 -12.61
N GLY A 91 22.11 10.67 -13.75
CA GLY A 91 22.94 10.49 -14.93
C GLY A 91 23.62 9.12 -15.00
N ASP A 92 23.43 8.24 -14.03
CA ASP A 92 24.07 6.93 -14.01
C ASP A 92 23.31 5.95 -14.92
N LEU A 93 23.83 5.78 -16.14
CA LEU A 93 23.33 4.84 -17.14
C LEU A 93 23.84 3.40 -16.96
N HIS A 94 24.72 3.16 -15.99
CA HIS A 94 25.32 1.84 -15.74
C HIS A 94 24.64 1.09 -14.61
N ARG A 95 23.97 1.80 -13.69
CA ARG A 95 23.19 1.19 -12.61
C ARG A 95 21.85 0.66 -13.12
N GLY A 96 21.76 -0.66 -13.22
CA GLY A 96 20.52 -1.40 -13.48
C GLY A 96 19.89 -1.98 -12.20
N MET A 97 18.76 -2.64 -12.38
CA MET A 97 18.15 -3.48 -11.34
C MET A 97 18.87 -4.84 -11.24
N ARG A 98 19.08 -5.32 -10.01
CA ARG A 98 19.75 -6.61 -9.73
C ARG A 98 18.88 -7.80 -10.15
N ASP A 99 19.50 -8.89 -10.58
CA ASP A 99 18.79 -10.11 -11.02
C ASP A 99 18.29 -10.98 -9.85
N LYS A 100 17.34 -10.42 -9.10
CA LYS A 100 16.71 -11.08 -7.95
C LYS A 100 15.18 -11.08 -8.01
N HIS A 101 14.59 -10.33 -8.95
CA HIS A 101 13.14 -10.16 -9.00
C HIS A 101 12.47 -11.31 -9.74
N ARG A 102 11.45 -11.90 -9.12
CA ARG A 102 10.66 -13.00 -9.68
C ARG A 102 9.19 -12.64 -9.77
N GLY A 103 8.41 -13.48 -10.46
CA GLY A 103 6.98 -13.25 -10.68
C GLY A 103 6.73 -11.95 -11.44
N ALA A 104 5.72 -11.18 -11.01
CA ALA A 104 5.31 -9.93 -11.65
C ALA A 104 6.43 -8.86 -11.74
N PHE A 105 7.41 -8.89 -10.84
CA PHE A 105 8.54 -7.94 -10.86
C PHE A 105 9.66 -8.32 -11.84
N GLY A 106 9.71 -9.57 -12.30
CA GLY A 106 10.74 -10.05 -13.24
C GLY A 106 10.69 -9.31 -14.58
N PRO A 107 9.53 -9.20 -15.25
CA PRO A 107 9.39 -8.40 -16.47
C PRO A 107 9.74 -6.93 -16.26
N LEU A 108 9.37 -6.32 -15.12
CA LEU A 108 9.71 -4.94 -14.80
C LEU A 108 11.23 -4.74 -14.77
N GLN A 109 11.95 -5.61 -14.07
CA GLN A 109 13.42 -5.62 -14.01
C GLN A 109 14.03 -5.74 -15.42
N LYS A 110 13.56 -6.71 -16.22
CA LYS A 110 14.06 -6.94 -17.59
C LYS A 110 13.84 -5.73 -18.48
N ASN A 111 12.65 -5.16 -18.46
CA ASN A 111 12.28 -4.02 -19.29
C ASN A 111 13.09 -2.76 -18.90
N PHE A 112 13.28 -2.50 -17.61
CA PHE A 112 14.11 -1.40 -17.15
C PHE A 112 15.56 -1.56 -17.62
N ASN A 113 16.17 -2.73 -17.38
CA ASN A 113 17.54 -3.00 -17.80
C ASN A 113 17.72 -2.92 -19.33
N LEU A 114 16.73 -3.37 -20.10
CA LEU A 114 16.73 -3.26 -21.56
C LEU A 114 16.65 -1.79 -22.01
N ALA A 115 15.80 -0.98 -21.37
CA ALA A 115 15.71 0.45 -21.67
C ALA A 115 17.05 1.16 -21.40
N MET A 116 17.69 0.88 -20.26
CA MET A 116 19.02 1.42 -19.92
C MET A 116 20.09 1.01 -20.94
N ALA A 117 20.11 -0.27 -21.33
CA ALA A 117 21.03 -0.76 -22.35
C ALA A 117 20.80 -0.09 -23.72
N THR A 118 19.53 0.13 -24.09
CA THR A 118 19.14 0.82 -25.33
C THR A 118 19.60 2.27 -25.31
N VAL A 119 19.32 3.00 -24.24
CA VAL A 119 19.76 4.40 -24.08
C VAL A 119 21.28 4.50 -24.18
N ARG A 120 22.03 3.63 -23.48
CA ARG A 120 23.50 3.61 -23.57
C ARG A 120 23.99 3.31 -24.99
N THR A 121 23.34 2.38 -25.68
CA THR A 121 23.70 2.01 -27.05
C THR A 121 23.47 3.18 -28.03
N VAL A 122 22.33 3.85 -27.91
CA VAL A 122 21.98 4.99 -28.78
C VAL A 122 22.90 6.19 -28.52
N LEU A 123 23.24 6.47 -27.27
CA LEU A 123 24.12 7.58 -26.90
C LEU A 123 25.60 7.30 -27.20
N GLY A 124 26.01 6.02 -27.19
CA GLY A 124 27.41 5.64 -27.19
C GLY A 124 28.15 6.16 -25.95
N GLU A 125 29.46 5.90 -25.88
CA GLU A 125 30.28 6.28 -24.71
C GLU A 125 30.30 7.81 -24.49
N GLN A 126 30.55 8.58 -25.55
CA GLN A 126 30.63 10.03 -25.46
C GLN A 126 29.27 10.68 -25.12
N GLY A 127 28.16 10.13 -25.64
CA GLY A 127 26.82 10.63 -25.31
C GLY A 127 26.42 10.30 -23.89
N ALA A 128 26.77 9.12 -23.39
CA ALA A 128 26.54 8.73 -22.00
C ALA A 128 27.30 9.64 -21.03
N GLU A 129 28.57 9.94 -21.30
CA GLU A 129 29.36 10.87 -20.48
C GLU A 129 28.75 12.29 -20.48
N ARG A 130 28.33 12.79 -21.65
CA ARG A 130 27.64 14.08 -21.76
C ARG A 130 26.31 14.11 -21.00
N PHE A 131 25.57 13.00 -20.99
CA PHE A 131 24.34 12.85 -20.22
C PHE A 131 24.62 12.97 -18.72
N THR A 132 25.60 12.23 -18.20
CA THR A 132 26.03 12.28 -16.78
C THR A 132 26.46 13.70 -16.37
N ASN A 133 27.26 14.36 -17.21
CA ASN A 133 27.73 15.72 -16.95
C ASN A 133 26.59 16.73 -16.91
N LYS A 134 25.62 16.62 -17.84
CA LYS A 134 24.43 17.49 -17.84
C LYS A 134 23.55 17.24 -16.62
N ALA A 135 23.27 15.98 -16.26
CA ALA A 135 22.49 15.64 -15.07
C ALA A 135 23.13 16.18 -13.79
N SER A 136 24.44 16.01 -13.64
CA SER A 136 25.20 16.54 -12.50
C SER A 136 25.18 18.06 -12.43
N LYS A 137 25.34 18.75 -13.57
CA LYS A 137 25.26 20.22 -13.64
C LYS A 137 23.86 20.72 -13.28
N PHE A 138 22.83 20.08 -13.81
CA PHE A 138 21.43 20.44 -13.53
C PHE A 138 21.11 20.28 -12.03
N ARG A 139 21.50 19.15 -11.42
CA ARG A 139 21.37 18.96 -9.97
C ARG A 139 22.07 20.05 -9.17
N ARG A 140 23.29 20.43 -9.56
CA ARG A 140 24.03 21.51 -8.87
C ARG A 140 23.30 22.85 -8.98
N MET A 141 22.64 23.12 -10.11
CA MET A 141 21.79 24.31 -10.27
C MET A 141 20.57 24.24 -9.34
N LEU A 142 19.87 23.11 -9.29
CA LEU A 142 18.72 22.91 -8.38
C LEU A 142 19.09 23.08 -6.90
N THR A 143 20.31 22.72 -6.49
CA THR A 143 20.77 22.90 -5.11
C THR A 143 21.34 24.29 -4.83
N ALA A 144 21.77 25.02 -5.87
CA ALA A 144 22.34 26.36 -5.74
C ALA A 144 21.27 27.47 -5.76
N VAL A 145 20.11 27.20 -6.37
CA VAL A 145 18.91 28.03 -6.23
C VAL A 145 18.21 27.55 -4.95
N GLY A 146 18.30 28.34 -3.88
CA GLY A 146 17.64 28.05 -2.60
C GLY A 146 16.10 28.00 -2.71
N PRO A 147 15.39 27.55 -1.65
CA PRO A 147 13.95 27.24 -1.69
C PRO A 147 13.00 28.38 -2.06
N ASP A 148 13.47 29.62 -2.19
CA ASP A 148 12.62 30.81 -2.28
C ASP A 148 12.08 31.14 -3.69
N GLU A 149 12.55 30.49 -4.76
CA GLU A 149 12.08 30.80 -6.12
C GLU A 149 11.36 29.66 -6.85
N VAL A 150 11.41 28.42 -6.32
CA VAL A 150 10.82 27.26 -7.03
C VAL A 150 9.34 27.03 -6.69
N ALA A 151 8.76 27.83 -5.77
CA ALA A 151 7.31 27.80 -5.50
C ALA A 151 6.47 28.43 -6.63
N GLY A 152 7.09 29.11 -7.61
CA GLY A 152 6.40 29.91 -8.61
C GLY A 152 5.87 29.18 -9.85
N GLU A 153 6.61 28.24 -10.44
CA GLU A 153 6.29 27.77 -11.80
C GLU A 153 6.62 26.29 -12.06
N ILE A 154 6.10 25.40 -11.22
CA ILE A 154 5.71 24.06 -11.70
C ILE A 154 4.23 23.88 -11.39
N ARG A 155 3.37 24.62 -12.11
CA ARG A 155 1.98 24.21 -12.29
C ARG A 155 1.99 23.02 -13.24
N ALA A 156 2.25 21.83 -12.70
CA ALA A 156 1.66 20.63 -13.28
C ALA A 156 0.15 20.87 -13.26
N SER A 157 -0.50 20.81 -14.43
CA SER A 157 -1.95 20.93 -14.54
C SER A 157 -2.58 19.93 -13.56
N ASP A 158 -3.27 20.42 -12.53
CA ASP A 158 -4.03 19.64 -11.55
C ASP A 158 -5.32 19.04 -12.17
N ASP A 159 -5.25 18.70 -13.46
CA ASP A 159 -6.30 17.97 -14.16
C ASP A 159 -5.86 16.51 -14.28
N GLY A 160 -6.07 15.75 -13.21
CA GLY A 160 -5.71 14.34 -13.23
C GLY A 160 -5.80 13.59 -11.91
N THR A 161 -6.02 14.26 -10.78
CA THR A 161 -6.38 13.60 -9.51
C THR A 161 -7.83 13.13 -9.54
N ARG A 162 -8.23 12.44 -10.62
CA ARG A 162 -9.38 11.55 -10.55
C ARG A 162 -8.86 10.29 -9.87
N PRO A 163 -9.45 9.85 -8.75
CA PRO A 163 -9.10 8.55 -8.19
C PRO A 163 -9.19 7.52 -9.32
N VAL A 164 -8.09 6.79 -9.56
CA VAL A 164 -8.11 5.66 -10.47
C VAL A 164 -9.22 4.75 -9.95
N PRO A 165 -10.27 4.43 -10.74
CA PRO A 165 -11.32 3.54 -10.28
C PRO A 165 -10.68 2.18 -10.04
N SER A 166 -10.30 1.92 -8.79
CA SER A 166 -9.84 0.63 -8.34
C SER A 166 -11.08 -0.22 -8.08
N PRO A 167 -11.28 -1.33 -8.80
CA PRO A 167 -12.41 -2.22 -8.57
C PRO A 167 -12.35 -3.13 -7.32
N PRO A 168 -11.65 -2.85 -6.19
CA PRO A 168 -11.92 -3.60 -4.96
C PRO A 168 -13.15 -3.09 -4.20
N HIS A 169 -13.40 -1.78 -4.14
CA HIS A 169 -14.39 -1.21 -3.22
C HIS A 169 -15.84 -1.61 -3.56
N ASP A 170 -16.19 -1.58 -4.85
CA ASP A 170 -17.53 -1.97 -5.31
C ASP A 170 -17.80 -3.47 -5.16
N LEU A 171 -16.76 -4.30 -5.25
CA LEU A 171 -16.87 -5.74 -4.98
C LEU A 171 -17.08 -6.01 -3.49
N TRP A 172 -16.38 -5.30 -2.61
CA TRP A 172 -16.56 -5.42 -1.16
C TRP A 172 -17.94 -4.95 -0.69
N LEU A 173 -18.46 -3.86 -1.25
CA LEU A 173 -19.81 -3.37 -0.95
C LEU A 173 -20.90 -4.33 -1.44
N LYS A 174 -20.79 -4.84 -2.68
CA LYS A 174 -21.74 -5.83 -3.23
C LYS A 174 -21.70 -7.16 -2.47
N LEU A 175 -20.53 -7.58 -2.01
CA LEU A 175 -20.40 -8.77 -1.16
C LEU A 175 -21.07 -8.55 0.21
N ALA A 176 -20.90 -7.37 0.81
CA ALA A 176 -21.53 -7.01 2.08
C ALA A 176 -23.07 -6.91 1.96
N GLU A 177 -23.59 -6.35 0.86
CA GLU A 177 -25.04 -6.33 0.57
C GLU A 177 -25.61 -7.73 0.31
N ALA A 178 -24.91 -8.56 -0.47
CA ALA A 178 -25.35 -9.94 -0.75
C ALA A 178 -25.41 -10.82 0.52
N LEU A 179 -24.49 -10.60 1.46
CA LEU A 179 -24.48 -11.31 2.74
C LEU A 179 -25.57 -10.80 3.72
N ASN A 180 -25.92 -9.51 3.67
CA ASN A 180 -26.99 -8.93 4.49
C ASN A 180 -28.41 -9.17 3.93
N GLY A 181 -28.54 -9.39 2.62
CA GLY A 181 -29.84 -9.60 1.95
C GLY A 181 -30.42 -11.01 2.05
N SER A 182 -29.67 -12.00 2.55
CA SER A 182 -30.10 -13.41 2.53
C SER A 182 -30.89 -13.89 3.77
N ARG A 183 -31.35 -12.98 4.64
CA ARG A 183 -32.37 -13.29 5.68
C ARG A 183 -33.67 -12.55 5.40
N ARG A 184 -34.45 -13.05 4.44
CA ARG A 184 -35.93 -13.06 4.50
C ARG A 184 -36.44 -14.31 3.82
#